data_AF-A0A5M3MG11-F1
#
_entry.id   AF-A0A5M3MG11-F1
#
_cell.length_a   1.000
_cell.length_b   1.000
_cell.length_c   1.000
_cell.angle_alpha   90.00
_cell.angle_beta   90.00
_cell.angle_gamma   90.00
#
_symmetry.space_group_name_H-M   'P 1'
#
loop_
_entity.id
_entity.type
_entity.pdbx_description
1 polymer ?
#
loop_
_entity_poly.entity_id
_entity_poly.type
_entity_poly.pdbx_seq_one_letter_code
_entity_poly.pdbx_strand_id
1 'polypeptide(L)'
;MQGSHRRVEQDSPQPGTVVYEGGYGGYGGYGGYGGYGGYGGYGGYGGYGGYGGYGRYGGYDQDQSLTFREPRIDPNLLRRVAAKVDGMLNQYIHNDMPTRLIHVPTRRLVGKSFIFDYFRSSIQDDLNVLARRHPSKYIERGFYRGDIDTIIRNTVAYTTLSHRWGIGEPAYSASGILEGQGPGYDKLDQFLKATSERGITFAWSDTCCINKSSSAELDEAIRSMFRWYQNSTLCIVHLAQTFDDGDVSEDEWFRRGWTLQELIAPLRVKFFNKDWIPLSCDADDKVDDDLTPKNSEFEDNFAWDRNMELSSKKAWHSLTHFSYTNSLGTRSGLLLQMVSTITGIREGILGGSFDPTHILSIPVNTRITWAANRSTTRGEDAAYSLMGMLGVSMQTAYGGGKDRAFRRLFELLVQETNDLSVLFFRSEYLAALTSRL
;
A
#
# COMPACT_ATOMS: atom_id res chain seq x y z
N MET A 1 1.57 70.20 -15.68
CA MET A 1 2.03 70.27 -14.27
C MET A 1 2.59 68.88 -13.94
N GLN A 2 3.91 68.71 -14.09
CA GLN A 2 4.87 68.45 -12.99
C GLN A 2 4.46 67.22 -12.15
N GLY A 3 5.21 66.12 -12.02
CA GLY A 3 6.65 65.89 -12.18
C GLY A 3 7.26 65.50 -10.83
N SER A 4 8.25 64.58 -10.85
CA SER A 4 9.19 64.20 -9.77
C SER A 4 8.69 63.21 -8.71
N HIS A 5 9.47 62.37 -8.02
CA HIS A 5 10.73 61.62 -8.20
C HIS A 5 11.05 61.01 -6.81
N ARG A 6 11.57 59.75 -6.75
CA ARG A 6 12.65 59.23 -5.85
C ARG A 6 12.51 59.37 -4.30
N ARG A 7 13.12 58.57 -3.41
CA ARG A 7 13.86 57.29 -3.34
C ARG A 7 14.49 57.23 -1.90
N VAL A 8 14.69 56.01 -1.34
CA VAL A 8 15.65 55.61 -0.25
C VAL A 8 15.36 56.17 1.17
N GLU A 9 15.45 55.46 2.30
CA GLU A 9 16.60 54.76 2.92
C GLU A 9 16.08 53.94 4.15
N GLN A 10 16.20 52.62 4.18
CA GLN A 10 17.14 51.83 5.01
C GLN A 10 17.52 52.41 6.38
N ASP A 11 17.15 51.69 7.45
CA ASP A 11 17.99 51.58 8.65
C ASP A 11 17.83 50.19 9.29
N SER A 12 18.97 49.55 9.56
CA SER A 12 19.12 48.27 10.24
C SER A 12 19.33 48.50 11.74
N PRO A 13 19.17 47.47 12.59
CA PRO A 13 20.25 47.23 13.55
C PRO A 13 20.58 45.74 13.76
N GLN A 14 21.87 45.45 13.94
CA GLN A 14 22.38 44.24 14.61
C GLN A 14 22.83 44.57 16.07
N PRO A 15 23.51 43.66 16.80
CA PRO A 15 22.93 42.82 17.86
C PRO A 15 23.40 43.22 19.26
N GLY A 16 22.62 42.91 20.31
CA GLY A 16 22.97 43.20 21.70
C GLY A 16 22.68 42.03 22.65
N THR A 17 23.73 41.51 23.26
CA THR A 17 23.80 40.52 24.34
C THR A 17 23.50 41.14 25.72
N VAL A 18 22.55 40.58 26.50
CA VAL A 18 22.44 40.53 27.99
C VAL A 18 21.38 39.43 28.31
N VAL A 19 21.62 38.25 28.92
CA VAL A 19 22.07 37.80 30.27
C VAL A 19 21.01 37.97 31.40
N TYR A 20 20.33 36.84 31.72
CA TYR A 20 19.64 36.39 32.97
C TYR A 20 18.44 37.23 33.51
N GLU A 21 17.35 36.72 34.13
CA GLU A 21 17.04 35.53 34.93
C GLU A 21 15.54 35.13 34.83
N GLY A 22 15.25 33.83 35.05
CA GLY A 22 14.21 33.37 35.99
C GLY A 22 12.78 33.09 35.48
N GLY A 23 12.30 31.84 35.64
CA GLY A 23 10.87 31.61 35.94
C GLY A 23 10.13 30.39 35.36
N TYR A 24 10.49 29.18 35.80
CA TYR A 24 9.64 28.00 36.10
C TYR A 24 8.54 27.45 35.15
N GLY A 25 8.68 26.14 34.86
CA GLY A 25 7.62 25.14 34.68
C GLY A 25 7.53 24.59 33.24
N GLY A 26 7.61 23.30 32.91
CA GLY A 26 7.65 22.02 33.63
C GLY A 26 7.19 20.91 32.65
N TYR A 27 7.69 19.67 32.83
CA TYR A 27 7.38 18.40 32.10
C TYR A 27 8.03 18.27 30.70
N GLY A 28 9.11 17.49 30.46
CA GLY A 28 9.37 16.06 30.72
C GLY A 28 8.99 15.26 29.46
N GLY A 29 9.77 14.40 28.80
CA GLY A 29 11.12 13.85 28.90
C GLY A 29 11.14 12.62 27.97
N TYR A 30 12.01 12.57 26.95
CA TYR A 30 12.22 11.39 26.11
C TYR A 30 13.70 10.97 26.16
N GLY A 31 13.98 9.89 26.89
CA GLY A 31 15.20 9.07 26.71
C GLY A 31 15.06 8.25 25.42
N GLY A 32 16.11 7.87 24.70
CA GLY A 32 17.40 7.38 25.17
C GLY A 32 17.51 5.92 24.74
N TYR A 33 17.98 5.67 23.52
CA TYR A 33 18.14 4.32 22.96
C TYR A 33 19.38 3.65 23.57
N GLY A 34 19.15 2.65 24.43
CA GLY A 34 20.17 1.73 24.94
C GLY A 34 20.22 0.46 24.07
N GLY A 35 21.42 0.14 23.58
CA GLY A 35 21.73 -1.11 22.89
C GLY A 35 21.99 -2.25 23.88
N TYR A 36 21.60 -3.47 23.51
CA TYR A 36 21.86 -4.69 24.26
C TYR A 36 23.03 -5.48 23.64
N GLY A 37 23.99 -5.85 24.49
CA GLY A 37 24.95 -6.94 24.27
C GLY A 37 24.23 -8.30 24.18
N GLY A 38 24.83 -9.39 23.73
CA GLY A 38 26.17 -9.88 24.04
C GLY A 38 26.02 -11.21 24.78
N TYR A 39 26.40 -12.30 24.12
CA TYR A 39 26.08 -13.71 24.41
C TYR A 39 26.59 -14.29 25.75
N GLY A 40 25.83 -15.26 26.26
CA GLY A 40 26.17 -16.24 27.31
C GLY A 40 24.85 -16.82 27.86
N GLY A 41 24.58 -18.11 28.06
CA GLY A 41 25.38 -19.31 28.24
C GLY A 41 24.66 -20.15 29.32
N TYR A 42 24.59 -21.47 29.12
CA TYR A 42 24.18 -22.54 30.07
C TYR A 42 22.69 -22.83 30.33
N GLY A 43 22.37 -24.13 30.34
CA GLY A 43 21.18 -24.67 31.00
C GLY A 43 20.62 -25.94 30.37
N GLY A 44 21.30 -27.08 30.55
CA GLY A 44 20.77 -28.39 30.15
C GLY A 44 19.65 -28.90 31.05
N TYR A 45 18.79 -29.75 30.51
CA TYR A 45 18.02 -30.73 31.28
C TYR A 45 17.98 -32.06 30.52
N GLY A 46 18.58 -33.07 31.14
CA GLY A 46 18.35 -34.47 30.81
C GLY A 46 17.13 -35.03 31.53
N GLY A 47 16.73 -36.24 31.15
CA GLY A 47 15.76 -37.04 31.88
C GLY A 47 15.00 -38.00 30.98
N TYR A 48 15.63 -39.11 30.62
CA TYR A 48 15.02 -40.22 29.90
C TYR A 48 13.98 -40.96 30.75
N GLY A 49 13.02 -41.55 30.03
CA GLY A 49 11.82 -42.18 30.56
C GLY A 49 12.04 -43.43 31.40
N GLY A 50 11.20 -43.56 32.41
CA GLY A 50 11.00 -44.80 33.16
C GLY A 50 9.84 -45.60 32.56
N TYR A 51 10.15 -46.81 32.10
CA TYR A 51 9.20 -47.84 31.72
C TYR A 51 8.62 -48.53 32.96
N GLY A 52 7.31 -48.80 32.95
CA GLY A 52 6.62 -49.68 33.90
C GLY A 52 5.11 -49.43 33.80
N GLY A 53 4.22 -50.39 33.64
CA GLY A 53 4.32 -51.83 33.56
C GLY A 53 3.02 -52.38 32.96
N TYR A 54 3.11 -53.57 32.38
CA TYR A 54 2.00 -54.27 31.74
C TYR A 54 1.08 -54.88 32.81
N GLY A 55 -0.18 -54.43 32.83
CA GLY A 55 -1.28 -55.01 33.61
C GLY A 55 -2.40 -55.46 32.67
N ARG A 56 -2.74 -56.74 32.77
CA ARG A 56 -3.45 -57.57 31.80
C ARG A 56 -4.95 -57.68 32.15
N TYR A 57 -5.81 -57.44 31.16
CA TYR A 57 -7.16 -58.02 30.87
C TYR A 57 -8.31 -57.95 31.91
N GLY A 58 -9.46 -57.45 31.43
CA GLY A 58 -10.76 -58.12 31.59
C GLY A 58 -11.92 -57.24 32.08
N GLY A 59 -12.89 -56.95 31.20
CA GLY A 59 -14.20 -56.43 31.57
C GLY A 59 -14.92 -55.71 30.42
N TYR A 60 -15.86 -56.40 29.78
CA TYR A 60 -16.73 -55.87 28.71
C TYR A 60 -17.65 -54.78 29.26
N ASP A 61 -17.81 -53.67 28.52
CA ASP A 61 -19.12 -53.03 28.35
C ASP A 61 -19.18 -52.13 27.11
N GLN A 62 -20.40 -52.03 26.59
CA GLN A 62 -20.84 -51.51 25.29
C GLN A 62 -20.62 -49.99 25.09
N ASP A 63 -20.66 -49.58 23.82
CA ASP A 63 -20.77 -48.19 23.36
C ASP A 63 -19.66 -47.22 23.78
N GLN A 64 -18.59 -47.19 22.99
CA GLN A 64 -17.89 -45.93 22.72
C GLN A 64 -18.01 -45.63 21.23
N SER A 65 -19.13 -45.01 20.85
CA SER A 65 -19.04 -43.98 19.83
C SER A 65 -18.00 -42.98 20.35
N LEU A 66 -16.80 -43.01 19.76
CA LEU A 66 -15.82 -41.93 19.90
C LEU A 66 -16.46 -40.70 19.27
N THR A 67 -17.36 -40.07 20.02
CA THR A 67 -17.73 -38.69 19.79
C THR A 67 -16.42 -37.93 19.96
N PHE A 68 -15.81 -37.58 18.84
CA PHE A 68 -14.70 -36.66 18.77
C PHE A 68 -15.21 -35.37 19.43
N ARG A 69 -15.02 -35.24 20.75
CA ARG A 69 -15.42 -34.04 21.47
C ARG A 69 -14.60 -32.94 20.85
N GLU A 70 -15.27 -32.03 20.13
CA GLU A 70 -14.61 -30.83 19.64
C GLU A 70 -13.77 -30.24 20.77
N PRO A 71 -12.47 -30.01 20.55
CA PRO A 71 -11.62 -29.44 21.58
C PRO A 71 -12.24 -28.12 22.03
N ARG A 72 -12.70 -28.07 23.28
CA ARG A 72 -13.33 -26.88 23.84
C ARG A 72 -12.24 -25.83 24.03
N ILE A 73 -12.19 -24.87 23.11
CA ILE A 73 -11.30 -23.72 23.21
C ILE A 73 -11.75 -22.86 24.40
N ASP A 74 -10.81 -22.48 25.27
CA ASP A 74 -11.09 -21.62 26.43
C ASP A 74 -11.72 -20.28 25.97
N PRO A 75 -12.94 -19.93 26.42
CA PRO A 75 -13.58 -18.67 26.08
C PRO A 75 -12.76 -17.43 26.45
N ASN A 76 -11.94 -17.50 27.50
CA ASN A 76 -11.08 -16.38 27.91
C ASN A 76 -9.89 -16.21 26.97
N LEU A 77 -9.38 -17.28 26.38
CA LEU A 77 -8.36 -17.22 25.34
C LEU A 77 -8.92 -16.55 24.07
N LEU A 78 -10.11 -16.95 23.63
CA LEU A 78 -10.78 -16.33 22.47
C LEU A 78 -10.99 -14.83 22.66
N ARG A 79 -11.40 -14.40 23.86
CA ARG A 79 -11.58 -12.98 24.18
C ARG A 79 -10.27 -12.20 24.12
N ARG A 80 -9.17 -12.76 24.65
CA ARG A 80 -7.83 -12.13 24.60
C ARG A 80 -7.32 -12.00 23.17
N VAL A 81 -7.52 -13.02 22.35
CA VAL A 81 -7.14 -13.01 20.93
C VAL A 81 -7.95 -11.96 20.17
N ALA A 82 -9.27 -11.92 20.36
CA ALA A 82 -10.15 -10.91 19.75
C ALA A 82 -9.71 -9.48 20.09
N ALA A 83 -9.46 -9.18 21.37
CA ALA A 83 -8.99 -7.85 21.78
C ALA A 83 -7.63 -7.46 21.17
N LYS A 84 -6.71 -8.43 21.03
CA LYS A 84 -5.42 -8.21 20.36
C LYS A 84 -5.61 -7.90 18.87
N VAL A 85 -6.49 -8.64 18.21
CA VAL A 85 -6.83 -8.45 16.79
C VAL A 85 -7.47 -7.09 16.57
N ASP A 86 -8.43 -6.69 17.40
CA ASP A 86 -9.04 -5.37 17.35
C ASP A 86 -7.99 -4.26 17.47
N GLY A 87 -7.06 -4.38 18.41
CA GLY A 87 -5.96 -3.43 18.57
C GLY A 87 -5.07 -3.35 17.32
N MET A 88 -4.74 -4.49 16.71
CA MET A 88 -3.92 -4.56 15.50
C MET A 88 -4.65 -4.03 14.27
N LEU A 89 -5.93 -4.37 14.10
CA LEU A 89 -6.78 -3.86 13.02
C LEU A 89 -6.91 -2.34 13.12
N ASN A 90 -7.16 -1.83 14.33
CA ASN A 90 -7.24 -0.40 14.57
C ASN A 90 -5.91 0.30 14.23
N GLN A 91 -4.77 -0.28 14.63
CA GLN A 91 -3.45 0.25 14.30
C GLN A 91 -3.21 0.28 12.78
N TYR A 92 -3.54 -0.81 12.07
CA TYR A 92 -3.41 -0.90 10.62
C TYR A 92 -4.26 0.16 9.91
N ILE A 93 -5.54 0.27 10.26
CA ILE A 93 -6.45 1.27 9.67
C ILE A 93 -5.94 2.70 9.92
N HIS A 94 -5.37 2.98 11.09
CA HIS A 94 -4.90 4.33 11.40
C HIS A 94 -3.59 4.69 10.71
N ASN A 95 -2.64 3.75 10.59
CA ASN A 95 -1.28 4.04 10.14
C ASN A 95 -1.05 3.73 8.65
N ASP A 96 -1.82 2.80 8.09
CA ASP A 96 -1.50 2.18 6.81
C ASP A 96 -2.59 2.33 5.75
N MET A 97 -3.76 2.84 6.14
CA MET A 97 -4.87 3.11 5.23
C MET A 97 -5.15 4.60 5.03
N PRO A 98 -5.76 4.97 3.89
CA PRO A 98 -6.26 6.32 3.67
C PRO A 98 -7.20 6.81 4.77
N THR A 99 -7.18 8.13 4.99
CA THR A 99 -8.07 8.81 5.96
C THR A 99 -9.55 8.51 5.69
N ARG A 100 -9.91 8.41 4.41
CA ARG A 100 -11.26 8.11 3.94
C ARG A 100 -11.23 7.21 2.72
N LEU A 101 -12.25 6.39 2.60
CA LEU A 101 -12.53 5.55 1.43
C LEU A 101 -13.96 5.81 0.95
N ILE A 102 -14.24 5.41 -0.28
CA ILE A 102 -15.57 5.35 -0.86
C ILE A 102 -16.14 3.98 -0.55
N HIS A 103 -17.27 3.91 0.16
CA HIS A 103 -18.04 2.67 0.27
C HIS A 103 -18.84 2.49 -1.01
N VAL A 104 -18.42 1.54 -1.85
CA VAL A 104 -18.91 1.33 -3.22
C VAL A 104 -20.44 1.13 -3.28
N PRO A 105 -21.07 0.29 -2.44
CA PRO A 105 -22.51 0.06 -2.50
C PRO A 105 -23.36 1.30 -2.23
N THR A 106 -22.88 2.19 -1.34
CA THR A 106 -23.65 3.39 -0.95
C THR A 106 -23.16 4.66 -1.63
N ARG A 107 -22.02 4.62 -2.34
CA ARG A 107 -21.39 5.79 -2.98
C ARG A 107 -21.12 6.94 -2.01
N ARG A 108 -20.64 6.60 -0.81
CA ARG A 108 -20.38 7.58 0.26
C ARG A 108 -18.93 7.52 0.74
N LEU A 109 -18.38 8.68 1.08
CA LEU A 109 -17.13 8.77 1.82
C LEU A 109 -17.35 8.27 3.26
N VAL A 110 -16.51 7.34 3.67
CA VAL A 110 -16.51 6.75 5.01
C VAL A 110 -15.14 6.92 5.65
N GLY A 111 -15.14 7.17 6.97
CA GLY A 111 -13.92 7.33 7.75
C GLY A 111 -13.42 6.02 8.37
N LYS A 112 -12.28 6.12 9.06
CA LYS A 112 -11.59 5.00 9.72
C LYS A 112 -12.47 4.19 10.69
N SER A 113 -13.40 4.82 11.42
CA SER A 113 -14.32 4.13 12.34
C SER A 113 -15.25 3.15 11.63
N PHE A 114 -15.87 3.58 10.53
CA PHE A 114 -16.75 2.73 9.73
C PHE A 114 -15.97 1.55 9.12
N ILE A 115 -14.76 1.81 8.62
CA ILE A 115 -13.88 0.77 8.05
C ILE A 115 -13.54 -0.27 9.12
N PHE A 116 -13.22 0.19 10.33
CA PHE A 116 -12.92 -0.69 11.47
C PHE A 116 -14.11 -1.59 11.78
N ASP A 117 -15.30 -1.02 11.99
CA ASP A 117 -16.50 -1.78 12.32
C ASP A 117 -16.88 -2.77 11.20
N TYR A 118 -16.72 -2.37 9.94
CA TYR A 118 -17.01 -3.22 8.78
C TYR A 118 -16.14 -4.48 8.73
N PHE A 119 -14.81 -4.33 8.87
CA PHE A 119 -13.89 -5.47 8.76
C PHE A 119 -13.77 -6.28 10.05
N ARG A 120 -14.09 -5.69 11.20
CA ARG A 120 -13.99 -6.35 12.51
C ARG A 120 -14.75 -7.66 12.56
N SER A 121 -16.02 -7.68 12.14
CA SER A 121 -16.86 -8.89 12.15
C SER A 121 -16.29 -9.97 11.23
N SER A 122 -15.90 -9.61 10.00
CA SER A 122 -15.33 -10.56 9.04
C SER A 122 -14.04 -11.19 9.54
N ILE A 123 -13.15 -10.39 10.14
CA ILE A 123 -11.88 -10.89 10.68
C ILE A 123 -12.16 -11.80 11.88
N GLN A 124 -13.11 -11.46 12.74
CA GLN A 124 -13.47 -12.29 13.88
C GLN A 124 -14.03 -13.66 13.44
N ASP A 125 -14.82 -13.70 12.37
CA ASP A 125 -15.36 -14.94 11.80
C ASP A 125 -14.26 -15.81 11.19
N ASP A 126 -13.36 -15.20 10.41
CA ASP A 126 -12.19 -15.88 9.83
C ASP A 126 -11.31 -16.49 10.94
N LEU A 127 -11.08 -15.74 12.02
CA LEU A 127 -10.33 -16.22 13.20
C LEU A 127 -11.04 -17.38 13.90
N ASN A 128 -12.37 -17.33 14.04
CA ASN A 128 -13.15 -18.41 14.65
C ASN A 128 -13.07 -19.70 13.81
N VAL A 129 -13.05 -19.58 12.47
CA VAL A 129 -12.86 -20.72 11.57
C VAL A 129 -11.46 -21.31 11.72
N LEU A 130 -10.42 -20.47 11.75
CA LEU A 130 -9.04 -20.91 11.94
C LEU A 130 -8.86 -21.58 13.31
N ALA A 131 -9.41 -20.97 14.36
CA ALA A 131 -9.44 -21.47 15.74
C ALA A 131 -9.94 -22.92 15.82
N ARG A 132 -11.03 -23.22 15.12
CA ARG A 132 -11.63 -24.57 15.06
C ARG A 132 -10.79 -25.58 14.27
N ARG A 133 -10.11 -25.14 13.20
CA ARG A 133 -9.31 -26.03 12.33
C ARG A 133 -7.99 -26.46 12.94
N HIS A 134 -7.35 -25.63 13.76
CA HIS A 134 -6.02 -25.92 14.33
C HIS A 134 -5.94 -25.73 15.85
N PRO A 135 -6.79 -26.41 16.64
CA PRO A 135 -6.96 -26.20 18.09
C PRO A 135 -5.64 -26.27 18.88
N SER A 136 -4.72 -27.15 18.50
CA SER A 136 -3.41 -27.34 19.15
C SER A 136 -2.49 -26.12 19.04
N LYS A 137 -2.53 -25.35 17.93
CA LYS A 137 -1.75 -24.11 17.79
C LYS A 137 -2.28 -22.99 18.69
N TYR A 138 -3.59 -22.98 18.97
CA TYR A 138 -4.23 -21.96 19.81
C TYR A 138 -3.99 -22.19 21.29
N ILE A 139 -4.05 -23.45 21.73
CA ILE A 139 -3.96 -23.83 23.14
C ILE A 139 -2.55 -23.62 23.71
N GLU A 140 -1.49 -23.79 22.90
CA GLU A 140 -0.11 -23.71 23.42
C GLU A 140 0.56 -22.33 23.27
N ARG A 141 0.24 -21.54 22.24
CA ARG A 141 1.07 -20.36 21.89
C ARG A 141 0.32 -19.08 21.49
N GLY A 142 -0.99 -19.14 21.22
CA GLY A 142 -1.76 -18.02 20.64
C GLY A 142 -1.30 -17.65 19.22
N PHE A 143 -2.06 -16.81 18.51
CA PHE A 143 -1.63 -16.32 17.18
C PHE A 143 -0.33 -15.49 17.29
N TYR A 144 0.65 -15.78 16.42
CA TYR A 144 1.80 -14.90 16.24
C TYR A 144 1.30 -13.57 15.67
N ARG A 145 2.00 -12.48 16.01
CA ARG A 145 1.67 -11.16 15.48
C ARG A 145 1.66 -11.16 13.94
N GLY A 146 2.57 -11.91 13.31
CA GLY A 146 2.64 -12.04 11.85
C GLY A 146 1.40 -12.68 11.22
N ASP A 147 0.81 -13.70 11.87
CA ASP A 147 -0.40 -14.34 11.36
C ASP A 147 -1.59 -13.37 11.35
N ILE A 148 -1.76 -12.61 12.44
CA ILE A 148 -2.84 -11.62 12.57
C ILE A 148 -2.65 -10.48 11.55
N ASP A 149 -1.42 -9.99 11.41
CA ASP A 149 -1.09 -8.96 10.42
C ASP A 149 -1.41 -9.45 8.99
N THR A 150 -1.05 -10.69 8.67
CA THR A 150 -1.37 -11.33 7.38
C THR A 150 -2.88 -11.43 7.16
N ILE A 151 -3.65 -11.88 8.16
CA ILE A 151 -5.12 -11.94 8.08
C ILE A 151 -5.68 -10.54 7.85
N ILE A 152 -5.26 -9.54 8.61
CA ILE A 152 -5.73 -8.15 8.45
C ILE A 152 -5.45 -7.65 7.03
N ARG A 153 -4.21 -7.78 6.54
CA ARG A 153 -3.83 -7.33 5.18
C ARG A 153 -4.57 -8.09 4.08
N ASN A 154 -4.93 -9.35 4.32
CA ASN A 154 -5.66 -10.17 3.35
C ASN A 154 -7.17 -9.91 3.36
N THR A 155 -7.74 -9.52 4.50
CA THR A 155 -9.18 -9.27 4.64
C THR A 155 -9.56 -7.83 4.31
N VAL A 156 -8.73 -6.86 4.74
CA VAL A 156 -8.98 -5.42 4.50
C VAL A 156 -8.62 -5.07 3.06
N ALA A 157 -9.65 -4.96 2.22
CA ALA A 157 -9.48 -4.78 0.79
C ALA A 157 -10.07 -3.45 0.29
N TYR A 158 -9.34 -2.76 -0.59
CA TYR A 158 -9.81 -1.58 -1.31
C TYR A 158 -9.09 -1.42 -2.65
N THR A 159 -9.76 -0.80 -3.61
CA THR A 159 -9.18 -0.44 -4.91
C THR A 159 -8.73 1.02 -4.92
N THR A 160 -7.64 1.31 -5.62
CA THR A 160 -7.22 2.70 -5.90
C THR A 160 -7.47 3.05 -7.37
N LEU A 161 -7.82 4.30 -7.65
CA LEU A 161 -7.90 4.83 -9.00
C LEU A 161 -6.62 5.60 -9.32
N SER A 162 -5.92 5.16 -10.36
CA SER A 162 -4.83 5.88 -10.99
C SER A 162 -5.32 6.44 -12.32
N HIS A 163 -5.24 7.75 -12.50
CA HIS A 163 -5.83 8.38 -13.67
C HIS A 163 -5.20 9.73 -14.03
N ARG A 164 -5.61 10.28 -15.18
CA ARG A 164 -5.45 11.70 -15.45
C ARG A 164 -6.64 12.50 -14.90
N TRP A 165 -6.35 13.67 -14.35
CA TRP A 165 -7.41 14.60 -13.97
C TRP A 165 -8.14 15.11 -15.22
N GLY A 166 -9.46 14.95 -15.24
CA GLY A 166 -10.36 15.35 -16.31
C GLY A 166 -11.26 16.51 -15.90
N ILE A 167 -12.24 16.82 -16.75
CA ILE A 167 -13.21 17.89 -16.51
C ILE A 167 -14.28 17.41 -15.54
N GLY A 168 -14.60 18.22 -14.54
CA GLY A 168 -15.76 18.00 -13.66
C GLY A 168 -15.60 16.82 -12.70
N GLU A 169 -14.38 16.56 -12.23
CA GLU A 169 -14.15 15.51 -11.24
C GLU A 169 -14.79 15.80 -9.88
N PRO A 170 -15.29 14.76 -9.19
CA PRO A 170 -15.81 14.91 -7.85
C PRO A 170 -14.70 15.40 -6.92
N ALA A 171 -14.92 16.56 -6.32
CA ALA A 171 -14.09 17.06 -5.24
C ALA A 171 -14.57 16.52 -3.90
N TYR A 172 -13.69 16.55 -2.89
CA TYR A 172 -14.09 16.26 -1.53
C TYR A 172 -15.26 17.16 -1.08
N SER A 173 -16.27 16.54 -0.47
CA SER A 173 -17.41 17.22 0.15
C SER A 173 -17.65 16.70 1.56
N ALA A 174 -17.91 17.63 2.50
CA ALA A 174 -18.22 17.29 3.89
C ALA A 174 -19.53 16.49 4.05
N SER A 175 -20.45 16.57 3.09
CA SER A 175 -21.66 15.71 3.09
C SER A 175 -21.31 14.23 2.92
N GLY A 176 -20.13 13.95 2.35
CA GLY A 176 -19.67 12.60 2.01
C GLY A 176 -20.46 11.95 0.89
N ILE A 177 -21.38 12.66 0.24
CA ILE A 177 -22.19 12.14 -0.89
C ILE A 177 -21.43 12.43 -2.19
N LEU A 178 -21.21 11.39 -3.00
CA LEU A 178 -20.55 11.47 -4.30
C LEU A 178 -21.58 11.30 -5.43
N GLU A 179 -22.47 12.28 -5.53
CA GLU A 179 -23.50 12.35 -6.56
C GLU A 179 -23.32 13.62 -7.38
N GLY A 180 -23.45 13.50 -8.69
CA GLY A 180 -23.26 14.57 -9.63
C GLY A 180 -23.43 14.09 -11.06
N GLN A 181 -23.29 15.02 -12.00
CA GLN A 181 -23.37 14.74 -13.43
C GLN A 181 -22.12 15.26 -14.14
N GLY A 182 -21.76 14.60 -15.23
CA GLY A 182 -20.69 15.00 -16.11
C GLY A 182 -19.51 14.02 -16.12
N PRO A 183 -18.54 14.25 -17.01
CA PRO A 183 -17.55 13.25 -17.38
C PRO A 183 -16.68 12.78 -16.22
N GLY A 184 -16.40 13.63 -15.23
CA GLY A 184 -15.67 13.23 -14.02
C GLY A 184 -16.47 12.31 -13.09
N TYR A 185 -17.79 12.50 -12.99
CA TYR A 185 -18.69 11.60 -12.25
C TYR A 185 -18.92 10.29 -13.02
N ASP A 186 -19.09 10.34 -14.34
CA ASP A 186 -19.20 9.14 -15.18
C ASP A 186 -17.94 8.26 -15.05
N LYS A 187 -16.76 8.90 -14.99
CA LYS A 187 -15.49 8.24 -14.73
C LYS A 187 -15.46 7.57 -13.34
N LEU A 188 -15.95 8.25 -12.31
CA LEU A 188 -16.07 7.67 -10.97
C LEU A 188 -17.02 6.46 -10.98
N ASP A 189 -18.13 6.55 -11.70
CA ASP A 189 -19.13 5.48 -11.77
C ASP A 189 -18.57 4.21 -12.40
N GLN A 190 -17.83 4.37 -13.49
CA GLN A 190 -17.15 3.26 -14.14
C GLN A 190 -16.05 2.66 -13.26
N PHE A 191 -15.32 3.49 -12.51
CA PHE A 191 -14.36 3.01 -11.51
C PHE A 191 -15.06 2.17 -10.43
N LEU A 192 -16.13 2.69 -9.81
CA LEU A 192 -16.88 1.98 -8.78
C LEU A 192 -17.52 0.69 -9.30
N LYS A 193 -18.00 0.70 -10.55
CA LYS A 193 -18.51 -0.49 -11.23
C LYS A 193 -17.41 -1.54 -11.40
N ALA A 194 -16.26 -1.16 -11.96
CA ALA A 194 -15.12 -2.06 -12.15
C ALA A 194 -14.62 -2.66 -10.82
N THR A 195 -14.66 -1.88 -9.75
CA THR A 195 -14.38 -2.33 -8.38
C THR A 195 -15.42 -3.34 -7.87
N SER A 196 -16.71 -3.05 -8.04
CA SER A 196 -17.81 -3.91 -7.58
C SER A 196 -17.86 -5.24 -8.34
N GLU A 197 -17.60 -5.24 -9.65
CA GLU A 197 -17.52 -6.45 -10.48
C GLU A 197 -16.45 -7.44 -9.99
N ARG A 198 -15.47 -6.92 -9.24
CA ARG A 198 -14.39 -7.68 -8.62
C ARG A 198 -14.68 -8.06 -7.16
N GLY A 199 -15.84 -7.73 -6.62
CA GLY A 199 -16.22 -8.05 -5.25
C GLY A 199 -15.49 -7.24 -4.17
N ILE A 200 -14.86 -6.12 -4.51
CA ILE A 200 -14.31 -5.19 -3.51
C ILE A 200 -15.35 -4.13 -3.17
N THR A 201 -15.48 -3.83 -1.88
CA THR A 201 -16.51 -2.92 -1.35
C THR A 201 -16.02 -1.52 -1.04
N PHE A 202 -14.70 -1.30 -1.07
CA PHE A 202 -14.10 0.01 -0.85
C PHE A 202 -13.23 0.46 -2.01
N ALA A 203 -13.29 1.74 -2.32
CA ALA A 203 -12.51 2.37 -3.36
C ALA A 203 -11.85 3.65 -2.85
N TRP A 204 -10.79 4.10 -3.51
CA TRP A 204 -10.07 5.32 -3.18
C TRP A 204 -9.70 6.09 -4.45
N SER A 205 -9.92 7.40 -4.41
CA SER A 205 -9.53 8.36 -5.45
C SER A 205 -9.02 9.61 -4.75
N ASP A 206 -7.85 10.11 -5.16
CA ASP A 206 -7.21 11.28 -4.56
C ASP A 206 -8.09 12.54 -4.70
N THR A 207 -8.93 12.61 -5.73
CA THR A 207 -9.77 13.77 -6.05
C THR A 207 -10.89 14.02 -5.05
N CYS A 208 -11.54 12.96 -4.56
CA CYS A 208 -12.67 13.06 -3.65
C CYS A 208 -12.38 12.54 -2.23
N CYS A 209 -11.37 11.70 -2.04
CA CYS A 209 -11.06 11.13 -0.72
C CYS A 209 -10.21 12.07 0.14
N ILE A 210 -9.41 12.96 -0.49
CA ILE A 210 -8.53 13.90 0.20
C ILE A 210 -9.18 15.27 0.28
N ASN A 211 -9.24 15.85 1.48
CA ASN A 211 -9.65 17.22 1.68
C ASN A 211 -8.47 18.15 1.36
N LYS A 212 -8.35 18.52 0.08
CA LYS A 212 -7.28 19.39 -0.42
C LYS A 212 -7.32 20.82 0.17
N SER A 213 -8.39 21.20 0.88
CA SER A 213 -8.49 22.48 1.60
C SER A 213 -7.82 22.46 2.98
N SER A 214 -7.61 21.27 3.57
CA SER A 214 -6.87 21.09 4.82
C SER A 214 -5.39 20.84 4.51
N SER A 215 -4.53 21.80 4.84
CA SER A 215 -3.08 21.65 4.61
C SER A 215 -2.47 20.48 5.40
N ALA A 216 -2.94 20.24 6.63
CA ALA A 216 -2.51 19.13 7.45
C ALA A 216 -2.87 17.78 6.83
N GLU A 217 -4.09 17.65 6.31
CA GLU A 217 -4.53 16.40 5.68
C GLU A 217 -3.86 16.18 4.33
N LEU A 218 -3.69 17.25 3.54
CA LEU A 218 -2.98 17.18 2.27
C LEU A 218 -1.52 16.74 2.47
N ASP A 219 -0.84 17.28 3.49
CA ASP A 219 0.53 16.88 3.84
C ASP A 219 0.61 15.40 4.25
N GLU A 220 -0.28 14.97 5.15
CA GLU A 220 -0.38 13.56 5.58
C GLU A 220 -0.63 12.63 4.37
N ALA A 221 -1.54 13.03 3.48
CA ALA A 221 -1.87 12.27 2.29
C ALA A 221 -0.68 12.13 1.36
N ILE A 222 0.00 13.23 1.03
CA ILE A 222 1.19 13.21 0.16
C ILE A 222 2.29 12.31 0.74
N ARG A 223 2.52 12.38 2.05
CA ARG A 223 3.55 11.57 2.73
C ARG A 223 3.19 10.09 2.82
N SER A 224 1.91 9.75 2.75
CA SER A 224 1.41 8.38 2.92
C SER A 224 0.98 7.71 1.62
N MET A 225 0.85 8.47 0.53
CA MET A 225 0.21 8.02 -0.71
C MET A 225 0.86 6.76 -1.31
N PHE A 226 2.18 6.69 -1.32
CA PHE A 226 2.90 5.50 -1.79
C PHE A 226 2.48 4.25 -1.02
N ARG A 227 2.39 4.35 0.31
CA ARG A 227 1.97 3.24 1.18
C ARG A 227 0.52 2.85 0.93
N TRP A 228 -0.36 3.83 0.69
CA TRP A 228 -1.75 3.55 0.36
C TRP A 228 -1.89 2.81 -0.98
N TYR A 229 -1.13 3.20 -2.00
CA TYR A 229 -1.07 2.41 -3.23
C TYR A 229 -0.49 1.00 -2.98
N GLN A 230 0.58 0.89 -2.18
CA GLN A 230 1.20 -0.38 -1.83
C GLN A 230 0.26 -1.35 -1.09
N ASN A 231 -0.57 -0.83 -0.18
CA ASN A 231 -1.51 -1.62 0.59
C ASN A 231 -2.86 -1.83 -0.12
N SER A 232 -3.05 -1.27 -1.31
CA SER A 232 -4.28 -1.48 -2.07
C SER A 232 -4.33 -2.89 -2.67
N THR A 233 -5.52 -3.48 -2.74
CA THR A 233 -5.71 -4.82 -3.31
C THR A 233 -5.53 -4.83 -4.82
N LEU A 234 -5.91 -3.73 -5.45
CA LEU A 234 -5.79 -3.50 -6.88
C LEU A 234 -5.70 -2.00 -7.14
N CYS A 235 -4.79 -1.60 -8.03
CA CYS A 235 -4.84 -0.29 -8.64
C CYS A 235 -5.46 -0.36 -10.04
N ILE A 236 -6.54 0.39 -10.25
CA ILE A 236 -7.18 0.54 -11.56
C ILE A 236 -6.56 1.74 -12.25
N VAL A 237 -5.93 1.52 -13.41
CA VAL A 237 -5.35 2.55 -14.25
C VAL A 237 -6.31 2.85 -15.40
N HIS A 238 -6.79 4.09 -15.49
CA HIS A 238 -7.59 4.56 -16.61
C HIS A 238 -6.73 5.40 -17.56
N LEU A 239 -6.47 4.87 -18.75
CA LEU A 239 -5.76 5.54 -19.83
C LEU A 239 -6.77 6.30 -20.69
N ALA A 240 -6.96 7.58 -20.35
CA ALA A 240 -8.04 8.41 -20.90
C ALA A 240 -7.84 8.80 -22.38
N GLN A 241 -6.65 8.58 -22.94
CA GLN A 241 -6.30 8.91 -24.34
C GLN A 241 -6.06 7.66 -25.19
N THR A 242 -5.93 6.48 -24.58
CA THR A 242 -5.74 5.19 -25.26
C THR A 242 -7.08 4.64 -25.79
N PHE A 243 -7.12 4.28 -27.07
CA PHE A 243 -8.22 3.55 -27.69
C PHE A 243 -7.91 2.05 -27.80
N ASP A 244 -6.68 1.71 -28.20
CA ASP A 244 -6.23 0.34 -28.43
C ASP A 244 -4.76 0.15 -28.03
N ASP A 245 -4.20 -1.05 -28.24
CA ASP A 245 -2.83 -1.36 -27.81
C ASP A 245 -1.79 -0.48 -28.54
N GLY A 246 -2.09 0.05 -29.73
CA GLY A 246 -1.18 0.83 -30.55
C GLY A 246 -0.90 2.24 -30.03
N ASP A 247 -1.75 2.81 -29.17
CA ASP A 247 -1.62 4.18 -28.67
C ASP A 247 -1.35 4.28 -27.16
N VAL A 248 -1.13 3.14 -26.50
CA VAL A 248 -0.74 3.08 -25.07
C VAL A 248 0.50 3.95 -24.78
N SER A 249 1.52 3.93 -25.65
CA SER A 249 2.76 4.70 -25.45
C SER A 249 2.58 6.21 -25.51
N GLU A 250 1.49 6.68 -26.12
CA GLU A 250 1.20 8.10 -26.28
C GLU A 250 0.33 8.67 -25.17
N ASP A 251 -0.23 7.84 -24.30
CA ASP A 251 -1.06 8.31 -23.19
C ASP A 251 -0.21 9.13 -22.21
N GLU A 252 -0.70 10.33 -21.87
CA GLU A 252 -0.01 11.23 -20.97
C GLU A 252 0.18 10.65 -19.57
N TRP A 253 -0.60 9.63 -19.18
CA TRP A 253 -0.45 8.92 -17.92
C TRP A 253 0.99 8.48 -17.68
N PHE A 254 1.70 7.98 -18.70
CA PHE A 254 3.10 7.56 -18.58
C PHE A 254 4.08 8.72 -18.38
N ARG A 255 3.67 9.95 -18.72
CA ARG A 255 4.47 11.17 -18.59
C ARG A 255 4.20 11.90 -17.27
N ARG A 256 3.25 11.48 -16.43
CA ARG A 256 2.98 12.14 -15.14
C ARG A 256 3.90 11.62 -14.03
N GLY A 257 4.36 12.51 -13.15
CA GLY A 257 5.23 12.17 -12.02
C GLY A 257 4.57 11.23 -11.03
N TRP A 258 3.37 11.61 -10.56
CA TRP A 258 2.62 10.84 -9.56
C TRP A 258 2.26 9.43 -10.02
N THR A 259 1.96 9.20 -11.30
CA THR A 259 1.56 7.86 -11.80
C THR A 259 2.67 6.82 -11.68
N LEU A 260 3.93 7.22 -11.42
CA LEU A 260 5.03 6.28 -11.24
C LEU A 260 4.82 5.43 -9.99
N GLN A 261 4.52 6.09 -8.87
CA GLN A 261 4.22 5.37 -7.63
C GLN A 261 2.93 4.57 -7.73
N GLU A 262 1.96 5.02 -8.53
CA GLU A 262 0.69 4.32 -8.78
C GLU A 262 0.91 3.04 -9.59
N LEU A 263 1.96 3.00 -10.42
CA LEU A 263 2.38 1.81 -11.13
C LEU A 263 3.18 0.84 -10.25
N ILE A 264 4.19 1.33 -9.54
CA ILE A 264 5.19 0.45 -8.89
C ILE A 264 4.79 0.03 -7.47
N ALA A 265 4.04 0.85 -6.74
CA ALA A 265 3.74 0.56 -5.35
C ALA A 265 2.72 -0.58 -5.19
N PRO A 266 1.58 -0.61 -5.93
CA PRO A 266 0.61 -1.70 -5.81
C PRO A 266 1.18 -3.02 -6.28
N LEU A 267 0.83 -4.12 -5.60
CA LEU A 267 1.17 -5.47 -6.04
C LEU A 267 0.47 -5.83 -7.36
N ARG A 268 -0.75 -5.32 -7.58
CA ARG A 268 -1.61 -5.66 -8.72
C ARG A 268 -2.13 -4.42 -9.41
N VAL A 269 -2.17 -4.45 -10.74
CA VAL A 269 -2.66 -3.33 -11.56
C VAL A 269 -3.61 -3.85 -12.63
N LYS A 270 -4.67 -3.09 -12.93
CA LYS A 270 -5.54 -3.36 -14.08
C LYS A 270 -5.69 -2.10 -14.93
N PHE A 271 -5.30 -2.18 -16.20
CA PHE A 271 -5.43 -1.13 -17.18
C PHE A 271 -6.75 -1.20 -17.94
N PHE A 272 -7.35 -0.02 -18.10
CA PHE A 272 -8.53 0.22 -18.90
C PHE A 272 -8.23 1.33 -19.91
N ASN A 273 -8.74 1.16 -21.12
CA ASN A 273 -8.69 2.20 -22.14
C ASN A 273 -9.70 3.32 -21.84
N LYS A 274 -9.78 4.30 -22.74
CA LYS A 274 -10.67 5.45 -22.62
C LYS A 274 -12.14 5.07 -22.40
N ASP A 275 -12.60 4.01 -23.04
CA ASP A 275 -13.98 3.52 -23.00
C ASP A 275 -14.27 2.55 -21.84
N TRP A 276 -13.34 2.44 -20.88
CA TRP A 276 -13.43 1.51 -19.75
C TRP A 276 -13.48 0.03 -20.18
N ILE A 277 -12.82 -0.27 -21.30
CA ILE A 277 -12.59 -1.63 -21.77
C ILE A 277 -11.23 -2.09 -21.22
N PRO A 278 -11.15 -3.26 -20.54
CA PRO A 278 -9.88 -3.84 -20.12
C PRO A 278 -8.93 -4.04 -21.31
N LEU A 279 -7.66 -3.66 -21.15
CA LEU A 279 -6.65 -3.86 -22.21
C LEU A 279 -6.19 -5.32 -22.34
N SER A 280 -6.30 -6.09 -21.26
CA SER A 280 -6.05 -7.54 -21.26
C SER A 280 -7.25 -8.31 -20.67
N CYS A 281 -7.27 -9.62 -20.87
CA CYS A 281 -8.26 -10.52 -20.28
C CYS A 281 -8.01 -10.88 -18.81
N ASP A 282 -6.78 -10.70 -18.30
CA ASP A 282 -6.43 -11.16 -16.95
C ASP A 282 -6.98 -10.22 -15.87
N ALA A 283 -7.13 -10.74 -14.65
CA ALA A 283 -7.58 -9.92 -13.52
C ALA A 283 -6.50 -8.93 -13.04
N ASP A 284 -5.24 -9.22 -13.34
CA ASP A 284 -4.05 -8.46 -12.97
C ASP A 284 -3.08 -8.43 -14.16
N ASP A 285 -2.75 -7.23 -14.61
CA ASP A 285 -1.88 -6.96 -15.76
C ASP A 285 -0.39 -6.96 -15.39
N LYS A 286 -0.08 -7.23 -14.12
CA LYS A 286 1.29 -7.52 -13.66
C LYS A 286 1.63 -9.00 -13.71
N VAL A 287 0.71 -9.90 -14.07
CA VAL A 287 1.02 -11.33 -14.14
C VAL A 287 2.08 -11.59 -15.20
N ASP A 288 3.13 -12.30 -14.79
CA ASP A 288 4.19 -12.78 -15.70
C ASP A 288 3.81 -14.20 -16.18
N ASP A 289 3.53 -14.33 -17.48
CA ASP A 289 3.14 -15.61 -18.10
C ASP A 289 4.28 -16.67 -18.03
N ASP A 290 5.53 -16.25 -17.84
CA ASP A 290 6.70 -17.14 -17.89
C ASP A 290 6.92 -17.99 -16.62
N LEU A 291 6.11 -17.79 -15.56
CA LEU A 291 6.25 -18.50 -14.28
C LEU A 291 5.08 -19.43 -13.92
N THR A 292 4.23 -19.80 -14.87
CA THR A 292 3.43 -21.03 -14.69
C THR A 292 4.41 -22.20 -14.52
N PRO A 293 4.43 -22.93 -13.40
CA PRO A 293 5.41 -23.99 -13.18
C PRO A 293 5.23 -25.06 -14.26
N LYS A 294 6.11 -25.06 -15.26
CA LYS A 294 6.33 -26.23 -16.11
C LYS A 294 6.99 -27.27 -15.22
N ASN A 295 6.18 -28.17 -14.66
CA ASN A 295 6.54 -29.41 -13.97
C ASN A 295 7.90 -29.39 -13.24
N SER A 296 7.89 -29.23 -11.92
CA SER A 296 8.93 -29.85 -11.11
C SER A 296 8.37 -30.31 -9.76
N GLU A 297 8.52 -31.61 -9.53
CA GLU A 297 8.25 -32.35 -8.31
C GLU A 297 9.12 -31.83 -7.17
N PHE A 298 8.73 -30.73 -6.51
CA PHE A 298 9.27 -30.32 -5.21
C PHE A 298 8.18 -29.57 -4.43
N GLU A 299 7.02 -30.22 -4.28
CA GLU A 299 6.07 -29.89 -3.22
C GLU A 299 6.45 -30.71 -1.99
N ASP A 300 7.16 -30.09 -1.05
CA ASP A 300 6.97 -30.26 0.38
C ASP A 300 8.05 -29.48 1.13
N ASN A 301 7.66 -28.35 1.75
CA ASN A 301 8.11 -27.90 3.08
C ASN A 301 7.80 -26.43 3.43
N PHE A 302 7.18 -25.63 2.54
CA PHE A 302 6.83 -24.22 2.84
C PHE A 302 5.43 -23.78 2.37
N ALA A 303 4.48 -24.70 2.31
CA ALA A 303 3.12 -24.47 1.78
C ALA A 303 2.11 -23.88 2.79
N TRP A 304 2.49 -22.89 3.60
CA TRP A 304 1.53 -22.15 4.45
C TRP A 304 0.99 -20.86 3.79
N ASP A 305 1.64 -20.34 2.74
CA ASP A 305 1.40 -18.97 2.26
C ASP A 305 0.47 -18.83 1.03
N ARG A 306 0.30 -19.88 0.21
CA ARG A 306 -0.46 -19.76 -1.06
C ARG A 306 -1.89 -20.27 -1.03
N ASN A 307 -2.26 -21.09 -0.04
CA ASN A 307 -3.55 -21.79 -0.02
C ASN A 307 -4.51 -21.37 1.11
N MET A 308 -4.17 -20.36 1.92
CA MET A 308 -5.08 -19.83 2.94
C MET A 308 -5.90 -18.66 2.36
N GLU A 309 -6.81 -19.00 1.45
CA GLU A 309 -7.76 -18.04 0.89
C GLU A 309 -8.79 -17.63 1.97
N LEU A 310 -8.77 -16.35 2.37
CA LEU A 310 -9.73 -15.73 3.29
C LEU A 310 -10.81 -14.97 2.50
N SER A 311 -11.96 -14.74 3.13
CA SER A 311 -13.25 -14.43 2.48
C SER A 311 -13.23 -13.32 1.42
N SER A 312 -12.45 -12.25 1.60
CA SER A 312 -12.35 -11.13 0.66
C SER A 312 -11.55 -11.47 -0.62
N LYS A 313 -10.47 -12.25 -0.49
CA LYS A 313 -9.65 -12.72 -1.63
C LYS A 313 -10.26 -13.94 -2.32
N LYS A 314 -11.10 -14.73 -1.64
CA LYS A 314 -11.92 -15.80 -2.27
C LYS A 314 -12.84 -15.25 -3.36
N ALA A 315 -13.48 -14.10 -3.13
CA ALA A 315 -14.34 -13.46 -4.12
C ALA A 315 -13.57 -13.03 -5.37
N TRP A 316 -12.28 -12.68 -5.23
CA TRP A 316 -11.39 -12.37 -6.33
C TRP A 316 -10.86 -13.61 -7.06
N HIS A 317 -10.38 -14.62 -6.33
CA HIS A 317 -9.85 -15.87 -6.93
C HIS A 317 -10.95 -16.73 -7.57
N SER A 318 -12.21 -16.60 -7.16
CA SER A 318 -13.33 -17.18 -7.90
C SER A 318 -13.60 -16.47 -9.22
N LEU A 319 -13.30 -15.16 -9.32
CA LEU A 319 -13.41 -14.37 -10.54
C LEU A 319 -12.21 -14.51 -11.49
N THR A 320 -11.03 -14.96 -11.02
CA THR A 320 -9.91 -15.33 -11.91
C THR A 320 -10.20 -16.55 -12.79
N HIS A 321 -11.29 -17.27 -12.52
CA HIS A 321 -11.82 -18.35 -13.38
C HIS A 321 -12.87 -17.87 -14.39
N PHE A 322 -13.19 -16.56 -14.46
CA PHE A 322 -14.07 -16.03 -15.49
C PHE A 322 -13.30 -15.87 -16.80
N SER A 323 -13.16 -16.97 -17.53
CA SER A 323 -12.57 -16.99 -18.86
C SER A 323 -13.47 -16.21 -19.83
N TYR A 324 -13.06 -15.00 -20.21
CA TYR A 324 -13.53 -14.39 -21.45
C TYR A 324 -12.97 -15.21 -22.62
N THR A 325 -13.69 -16.27 -23.01
CA THR A 325 -13.35 -17.08 -24.18
C THR A 325 -13.78 -16.33 -25.44
N ASN A 326 -12.89 -15.47 -25.95
CA ASN A 326 -12.89 -15.05 -27.34
C ASN A 326 -11.44 -14.81 -27.78
N SER A 327 -10.85 -15.84 -28.41
CA SER A 327 -9.73 -15.81 -29.39
C SER A 327 -8.50 -14.91 -29.19
N LEU A 328 -8.28 -14.35 -28.00
CA LEU A 328 -7.09 -13.56 -27.67
C LEU A 328 -6.22 -14.39 -26.75
N GLY A 329 -5.02 -14.79 -27.21
CA GLY A 329 -4.00 -15.37 -26.33
C GLY A 329 -3.68 -14.42 -25.16
N THR A 330 -2.96 -14.88 -24.15
CA THR A 330 -2.64 -14.08 -22.94
C THR A 330 -2.00 -12.74 -23.32
N ARG A 331 -2.81 -11.67 -23.31
CA ARG A 331 -2.40 -10.31 -23.71
C ARG A 331 -1.62 -9.60 -22.60
N SER A 332 -1.62 -10.13 -21.39
CA SER A 332 -0.99 -9.47 -20.23
C SER A 332 0.52 -9.42 -20.33
N GLY A 333 1.18 -10.49 -20.80
CA GLY A 333 2.62 -10.46 -21.05
C GLY A 333 3.03 -9.37 -22.05
N LEU A 334 2.27 -9.19 -23.14
CA LEU A 334 2.52 -8.14 -24.13
C LEU A 334 2.31 -6.73 -23.54
N LEU A 335 1.24 -6.54 -22.77
CA LEU A 335 0.97 -5.27 -22.12
C LEU A 335 2.06 -4.91 -21.10
N LEU A 336 2.52 -5.88 -20.30
CA LEU A 336 3.61 -5.70 -19.34
C LEU A 336 4.92 -5.33 -20.05
N GLN A 337 5.23 -5.99 -21.16
CA GLN A 337 6.39 -5.68 -22.00
C GLN A 337 6.31 -4.26 -22.60
N MET A 338 5.12 -3.84 -23.05
CA MET A 338 4.90 -2.47 -23.53
C MET A 338 5.11 -1.45 -22.42
N VAL A 339 4.52 -1.67 -21.25
CA VAL A 339 4.69 -0.81 -20.06
C VAL A 339 6.17 -0.73 -19.65
N SER A 340 6.88 -1.86 -19.66
CA SER A 340 8.33 -1.94 -19.42
C SER A 340 9.10 -1.07 -20.41
N THR A 341 8.79 -1.17 -21.70
CA THR A 341 9.42 -0.39 -22.77
C THR A 341 9.18 1.12 -22.61
N ILE A 342 7.93 1.52 -22.33
CA ILE A 342 7.55 2.93 -22.17
C ILE A 342 8.20 3.55 -20.93
N THR A 343 8.23 2.82 -19.82
CA THR A 343 8.68 3.34 -18.52
C THR A 343 10.19 3.18 -18.30
N GLY A 344 10.84 2.28 -19.03
CA GLY A 344 12.23 1.88 -18.78
C GLY A 344 12.42 1.03 -17.52
N ILE A 345 11.33 0.51 -16.94
CA ILE A 345 11.36 -0.34 -15.75
C ILE A 345 11.34 -1.80 -16.22
N ARG A 346 12.30 -2.60 -15.76
CA ARG A 346 12.39 -4.02 -16.13
C ARG A 346 11.13 -4.79 -15.75
N GLU A 347 10.71 -5.72 -16.61
CA GLU A 347 9.56 -6.60 -16.39
C GLU A 347 9.63 -7.33 -15.04
N GLY A 348 10.80 -7.84 -14.65
CA GLY A 348 10.98 -8.50 -13.35
C GLY A 348 10.81 -7.59 -12.11
N ILE A 349 10.65 -6.27 -12.29
CA ILE A 349 10.28 -5.31 -11.24
C ILE A 349 8.80 -4.94 -11.35
N LEU A 350 8.25 -4.86 -12.57
CA LEU A 350 6.85 -4.54 -12.81
C LEU A 350 5.92 -5.74 -12.55
N GLY A 351 6.42 -6.95 -12.78
CA GLY A 351 5.68 -8.20 -12.70
C GLY A 351 5.32 -8.59 -11.27
N GLY A 352 4.25 -9.37 -11.13
CA GLY A 352 3.62 -9.75 -9.87
C GLY A 352 4.47 -10.67 -8.99
N SER A 353 5.60 -11.17 -9.50
CA SER A 353 6.61 -11.90 -8.72
C SER A 353 7.48 -10.97 -7.87
N PHE A 354 7.54 -9.67 -8.19
CA PHE A 354 8.27 -8.70 -7.39
C PHE A 354 7.39 -8.22 -6.23
N ASP A 355 7.83 -8.46 -4.99
CA ASP A 355 7.19 -7.86 -3.82
C ASP A 355 7.56 -6.36 -3.74
N PRO A 356 6.59 -5.43 -3.85
CA PRO A 356 6.85 -4.00 -3.76
C PRO A 356 7.47 -3.55 -2.43
N THR A 357 7.41 -4.36 -1.36
CA THR A 357 8.12 -4.06 -0.10
C THR A 357 9.64 -4.04 -0.28
N HIS A 358 10.16 -4.69 -1.32
CA HIS A 358 11.59 -4.71 -1.66
C HIS A 358 12.02 -3.57 -2.59
N ILE A 359 11.16 -2.60 -2.91
CA ILE A 359 11.51 -1.47 -3.79
C ILE A 359 12.77 -0.71 -3.34
N LEU A 360 13.00 -0.61 -2.03
CA LEU A 360 14.15 0.10 -1.46
C LEU A 360 15.48 -0.64 -1.64
N SER A 361 15.45 -1.93 -2.00
CA SER A 361 16.66 -2.70 -2.35
C SER A 361 17.22 -2.30 -3.72
N ILE A 362 16.42 -1.62 -4.54
CA ILE A 362 16.84 -1.13 -5.85
C ILE A 362 17.62 0.17 -5.67
N PRO A 363 18.80 0.32 -6.32
CA PRO A 363 19.61 1.51 -6.20
C PRO A 363 18.83 2.81 -6.44
N VAL A 364 19.09 3.82 -5.61
CA VAL A 364 18.48 5.15 -5.66
C VAL A 364 18.57 5.75 -7.06
N ASN A 365 19.73 5.65 -7.72
CA ASN A 365 19.90 6.19 -9.08
C ASN A 365 18.96 5.55 -10.12
N THR A 366 18.66 4.26 -9.97
CA THR A 366 17.80 3.50 -10.87
C THR A 366 16.36 3.95 -10.67
N ARG A 367 15.91 4.06 -9.42
CA ARG A 367 14.58 4.58 -9.08
C ARG A 367 14.34 5.99 -9.60
N ILE A 368 15.33 6.88 -9.47
CA ILE A 368 15.26 8.25 -9.99
C ILE A 368 15.23 8.28 -11.53
N THR A 369 15.92 7.36 -12.19
CA THR A 369 15.91 7.28 -13.67
C THR A 369 14.51 7.01 -14.21
N TRP A 370 13.68 6.22 -13.51
CA TRP A 370 12.28 5.97 -13.90
C TRP A 370 11.41 7.22 -13.86
N ALA A 371 11.82 8.23 -13.10
CA ALA A 371 11.13 9.51 -12.99
C ALA A 371 11.64 10.56 -13.99
N ALA A 372 12.78 10.33 -14.65
CA ALA A 372 13.48 11.35 -15.44
C ALA A 372 12.68 11.92 -16.61
N ASN A 373 11.78 11.12 -17.20
CA ASN A 373 10.95 11.52 -18.34
C ASN A 373 9.51 11.92 -17.93
N ARG A 374 9.28 12.17 -16.63
CA ARG A 374 7.96 12.49 -16.09
C ARG A 374 7.87 13.94 -15.63
N SER A 375 6.67 14.50 -15.71
CA SER A 375 6.35 15.89 -15.40
C SER A 375 5.24 16.01 -14.35
N THR A 376 5.24 17.12 -13.63
CA THR A 376 4.22 17.45 -12.63
C THR A 376 3.65 18.84 -12.86
N THR A 377 2.40 19.05 -12.46
CA THR A 377 1.72 20.35 -12.62
C THR A 377 2.32 21.40 -11.68
N ARG A 378 2.63 21.03 -10.44
CA ARG A 378 3.40 21.87 -9.50
C ARG A 378 4.85 21.41 -9.56
N GLY A 379 5.78 22.36 -9.59
CA GLY A 379 7.20 22.04 -9.67
C GLY A 379 7.70 21.26 -8.45
N GLU A 380 7.16 21.53 -7.26
CA GLU A 380 7.52 20.83 -6.02
C GLU A 380 7.08 19.36 -6.01
N ASP A 381 6.00 19.01 -6.73
CA ASP A 381 5.49 17.64 -6.79
C ASP A 381 6.47 16.67 -7.45
N ALA A 382 7.38 17.16 -8.29
CA ALA A 382 8.44 16.35 -8.87
C ALA A 382 9.36 15.77 -7.79
N ALA A 383 9.52 16.46 -6.65
CA ALA A 383 10.21 15.92 -5.49
C ALA A 383 9.27 15.09 -4.59
N TYR A 384 8.04 15.56 -4.35
CA TYR A 384 7.11 14.89 -3.44
C TYR A 384 6.66 13.51 -3.93
N SER A 385 6.47 13.34 -5.23
CA SER A 385 6.10 12.06 -5.85
C SER A 385 7.18 10.96 -5.76
N LEU A 386 8.40 11.32 -5.38
CA LEU A 386 9.52 10.39 -5.22
C LEU A 386 9.72 9.90 -3.78
N MET A 387 9.14 10.58 -2.79
CA MET A 387 9.40 10.31 -1.37
C MET A 387 9.21 8.83 -1.02
N GLY A 388 8.04 8.28 -1.35
CA GLY A 388 7.70 6.91 -0.99
C GLY A 388 8.57 5.86 -1.68
N MET A 389 8.82 6.01 -2.99
CA MET A 389 9.66 5.05 -3.71
C MET A 389 11.11 5.14 -3.27
N LEU A 390 11.56 6.31 -2.80
CA LEU A 390 12.92 6.53 -2.31
C LEU A 390 13.10 6.15 -0.84
N GLY A 391 12.01 5.97 -0.09
CA GLY A 391 12.04 5.58 1.32
C GLY A 391 12.34 6.74 2.27
N VAL A 392 12.08 7.98 1.85
CA VAL A 392 12.27 9.18 2.66
C VAL A 392 10.95 9.92 2.85
N SER A 393 10.85 10.78 3.86
CA SER A 393 9.61 11.52 4.10
C SER A 393 9.91 12.94 4.58
N MET A 394 9.34 13.94 3.90
CA MET A 394 9.47 15.35 4.28
C MET A 394 8.14 16.08 4.27
N GLN A 395 8.06 17.15 5.06
CA GLN A 395 6.89 18.02 5.08
C GLN A 395 6.81 18.84 3.79
N THR A 396 5.62 18.88 3.20
CA THR A 396 5.31 19.63 1.99
C THR A 396 5.35 21.14 2.25
N ALA A 397 5.88 21.88 1.28
CA ALA A 397 6.10 23.32 1.38
C ALA A 397 5.89 23.96 0.00
N TYR A 398 4.63 24.12 -0.37
CA TYR A 398 4.25 24.79 -1.61
C TYR A 398 4.61 26.28 -1.59
N GLY A 399 5.09 26.80 -2.72
CA GLY A 399 5.57 28.18 -2.84
C GLY A 399 7.07 28.33 -2.57
N GLY A 400 7.76 27.24 -2.21
CA GLY A 400 9.21 27.20 -2.09
C GLY A 400 9.95 26.99 -3.42
N GLY A 401 9.24 26.57 -4.47
CA GLY A 401 9.80 26.30 -5.79
C GLY A 401 10.43 24.91 -5.91
N LYS A 402 10.52 24.43 -7.15
CA LYS A 402 10.99 23.07 -7.48
C LYS A 402 12.38 22.76 -6.95
N ASP A 403 13.32 23.70 -7.13
CA ASP A 403 14.73 23.50 -6.76
C ASP A 403 14.90 23.32 -5.25
N ARG A 404 14.11 24.05 -4.46
CA ARG A 404 14.14 23.95 -3.00
C ARG A 404 13.57 22.62 -2.53
N ALA A 405 12.47 22.17 -3.13
CA ALA A 405 11.87 20.88 -2.81
C ALA A 405 12.82 19.72 -3.16
N PHE A 406 13.42 19.75 -4.35
CA PHE A 406 14.43 18.75 -4.74
C PHE A 406 15.66 18.78 -3.85
N ARG A 407 16.17 19.97 -3.50
CA ARG A 407 17.32 20.07 -2.60
C ARG A 407 17.05 19.41 -1.25
N ARG A 408 15.88 19.65 -0.64
CA ARG A 408 15.47 19.00 0.61
C ARG A 408 15.36 17.48 0.46
N LEU A 409 14.83 17.00 -0.66
CA LEU A 409 14.76 15.58 -0.97
C LEU A 409 16.17 14.95 -0.99
N PHE A 410 17.10 15.56 -1.74
CA PHE A 410 18.47 15.06 -1.86
C PHE A 410 19.24 15.13 -0.53
N GLU A 411 19.05 16.20 0.25
CA GLU A 411 19.63 16.31 1.59
C GLU A 411 19.19 15.14 2.48
N LEU A 412 17.90 14.78 2.44
CA LEU A 412 17.38 13.63 3.18
C LEU A 412 17.90 12.30 2.65
N LEU A 413 18.00 12.12 1.33
CA LEU A 413 18.58 10.90 0.76
C LEU A 413 20.00 10.69 1.29
N VAL A 414 20.86 11.70 1.20
CA VAL A 414 22.25 11.60 1.68
C VAL A 414 22.32 11.34 3.19
N GLN A 415 21.35 11.82 3.98
CA GLN A 415 21.31 11.64 5.43
C GLN A 415 20.75 10.27 5.85
N GLU A 416 19.75 9.76 5.15
CA GLU A 416 18.97 8.58 5.56
C GLU A 416 19.38 7.29 4.82
N THR A 417 20.02 7.40 3.63
CA THR A 417 20.48 6.23 2.87
C THR A 417 21.99 6.02 2.94
N ASN A 418 22.40 4.75 2.99
CA ASN A 418 23.79 4.32 2.80
C ASN A 418 24.10 3.96 1.34
N ASP A 419 23.17 4.22 0.42
CA ASP A 419 23.31 3.90 -0.99
C ASP A 419 24.14 4.96 -1.73
N LEU A 420 25.41 4.62 -1.99
CA LEU A 420 26.35 5.48 -2.73
C LEU A 420 25.90 5.79 -4.17
N SER A 421 24.92 5.07 -4.74
CA SER A 421 24.35 5.38 -6.05
C SER A 421 23.75 6.79 -6.12
N VAL A 422 23.40 7.37 -4.97
CA VAL A 422 23.03 8.79 -4.83
C VAL A 422 24.14 9.77 -5.23
N LEU A 423 25.38 9.31 -5.39
CA LEU A 423 26.50 10.14 -5.86
C LEU A 423 26.81 9.89 -7.34
N PHE A 424 26.30 8.81 -7.92
CA PHE A 424 26.57 8.36 -9.29
C PHE A 424 25.46 8.75 -10.28
N PHE A 425 24.87 9.93 -10.11
CA PHE A 425 23.92 10.47 -11.08
C PHE A 425 24.65 10.92 -12.34
N ARG A 426 24.28 10.39 -13.51
CA ARG A 426 24.73 11.00 -14.77
C ARG A 426 24.10 12.40 -14.89
N SER A 427 24.91 13.41 -15.20
CA SER A 427 24.47 14.81 -15.30
C SER A 427 23.30 15.01 -16.27
N GLU A 428 23.18 14.13 -17.27
CA GLU A 428 22.11 14.09 -18.28
C GLU A 428 20.72 13.92 -17.66
N TYR A 429 20.59 13.13 -16.58
CA TYR A 429 19.30 12.92 -15.89
C TYR A 429 18.93 14.07 -14.97
N LEU A 430 19.93 14.75 -14.39
CA LEU A 430 19.73 15.97 -13.60
C LEU A 430 19.26 17.11 -14.50
N ALA A 431 19.87 17.23 -15.69
CA ALA A 431 19.37 18.12 -16.73
C ALA A 431 17.93 17.73 -17.11
N ALA A 432 17.61 16.47 -17.43
CA ALA A 432 16.25 16.09 -17.79
C ALA A 432 15.20 16.40 -16.69
N LEU A 433 15.50 16.08 -15.43
CA LEU A 433 14.64 16.34 -14.26
C LEU A 433 14.48 17.84 -13.95
N THR A 434 15.50 18.66 -14.23
CA THR A 434 15.49 20.10 -13.94
C THR A 434 15.13 20.98 -15.14
N SER A 435 15.32 20.50 -16.38
CA SER A 435 15.28 21.28 -17.63
C SER A 435 14.07 20.98 -18.52
N ARG A 436 13.34 19.88 -18.34
CA ARG A 436 12.11 19.56 -19.12
C ARG A 436 10.81 19.86 -18.35
N LEU A 437 10.90 20.72 -17.35
CA LEU A 437 9.85 21.29 -16.51
C LEU A 437 10.14 22.76 -16.24
#